data_AF-A0A845GEM6-F1
#
_entry.id   AF-A0A845GEM6-F1
#
_cell.length_a   1.000
_cell.length_b   1.000
_cell.length_c   1.000
_cell.angle_alpha   90.00
_cell.angle_beta   90.00
_cell.angle_gamma   90.00
#
_symmetry.space_group_name_H-M   'P 1'
#
loop_
_entity.id
_entity.type
_entity.pdbx_description
1 polymer ?
#
loop_
_entity_poly.entity_id
_entity_poly.type
_entity_poly.pdbx_seq_one_letter_code
_entity_poly.pdbx_strand_id
1 'polypeptide(L)'
;MDQHKLRSLVFEKTGVRIDIDDPVFALVALNEAVLAETVERHVALIDAASQELAQQARLAGGLAAQHGGVRKPVVLDATNEPAMA
;
A
#
# COMPACT_ATOMS: atom_id res chain seq x y z
N MET A 1 -6.10 12.28 -6.48
CA MET A 1 -5.46 13.10 -5.44
C MET A 1 -6.10 14.50 -5.42
N ASP A 2 -6.09 15.22 -4.30
CA ASP A 2 -6.57 16.62 -4.21
C ASP A 2 -5.50 17.59 -4.73
N GLN A 3 -5.87 18.57 -5.57
CA GLN A 3 -4.97 19.56 -6.17
C GLN A 3 -4.20 20.38 -5.12
N HIS A 4 -4.84 20.72 -3.99
CA HIS A 4 -4.16 21.44 -2.91
C HIS A 4 -3.06 20.60 -2.26
N LYS A 5 -3.30 19.30 -2.08
CA LYS A 5 -2.30 18.35 -1.55
C LYS A 5 -1.15 18.16 -2.53
N LEU A 6 -1.45 18.05 -3.82
CA LEU A 6 -0.42 17.92 -4.86
C LEU A 6 0.46 19.17 -4.93
N ARG A 7 -0.11 20.37 -4.83
CA ARG A 7 0.65 21.63 -4.79
C ARG A 7 1.60 21.71 -3.60
N SER A 8 1.13 21.33 -2.41
CA SER A 8 1.99 21.25 -1.23
C SER A 8 3.12 20.24 -1.43
N LEU A 9 2.81 19.06 -1.96
CA LEU A 9 3.81 18.03 -2.23
C LEU A 9 4.87 18.48 -3.24
N VAL A 10 4.46 19.18 -4.31
CA VAL A 10 5.38 19.74 -5.29
C VAL A 10 6.29 20.78 -4.66
N PHE A 11 5.74 21.67 -3.83
CA PHE A 11 6.54 22.64 -3.09
C PHE A 11 7.51 21.96 -2.12
N GLU A 12 7.07 20.97 -1.35
CA GLU A 12 7.91 20.22 -0.42
C GLU A 12 9.06 19.48 -1.10
N LYS A 13 8.80 18.89 -2.28
CA LYS A 13 9.81 18.12 -3.02
C LYS A 13 10.77 18.98 -3.84
N THR A 14 10.31 20.12 -4.35
CA THR A 14 11.08 20.92 -5.32
C THR A 14 11.53 22.27 -4.76
N GLY A 15 10.93 22.75 -3.67
CA GLY A 15 11.10 24.11 -3.16
C GLY A 15 10.44 25.20 -4.00
N VAL A 16 9.81 24.84 -5.12
CA VAL A 16 9.22 25.79 -6.08
C VAL A 16 7.74 26.00 -5.78
N ARG A 17 7.33 27.26 -5.65
CA ARG A 17 5.92 27.63 -5.58
C ARG A 17 5.36 27.70 -7.00
N ILE A 18 4.40 26.84 -7.29
CA ILE A 18 3.74 26.75 -8.59
C ILE A 18 2.25 26.98 -8.38
N ASP A 19 1.63 27.82 -9.20
CA ASP A 19 0.19 28.07 -9.15
C ASP A 19 -0.60 26.96 -9.85
N ILE A 20 -1.89 26.83 -9.55
CA ILE A 20 -2.74 25.78 -10.10
C ILE A 20 -2.94 25.97 -11.61
N ASP A 21 -2.98 27.23 -12.06
CA ASP A 21 -3.12 27.57 -13.48
C ASP A 21 -1.79 27.48 -14.26
N ASP A 22 -0.69 27.13 -13.59
CA ASP A 22 0.61 26.98 -14.23
C ASP A 22 0.63 25.72 -15.11
N PRO A 23 1.07 25.82 -16.38
CA PRO A 23 1.21 24.65 -17.27
C PRO A 23 2.07 23.52 -16.67
N VAL A 24 3.09 23.86 -15.87
CA VAL A 24 3.94 22.88 -15.17
C VAL A 24 3.11 22.11 -14.13
N PHE A 25 2.23 22.80 -13.41
CA PHE A 25 1.35 22.15 -12.45
C PHE A 25 0.36 21.20 -13.12
N ALA A 26 -0.20 21.61 -14.26
CA ALA A 26 -1.09 20.76 -15.05
C ALA A 26 -0.41 19.44 -15.47
N LEU A 27 0.88 19.48 -15.86
CA LEU A 27 1.65 18.28 -16.19
C LEU A 27 1.86 17.37 -14.97
N VAL A 28 2.17 17.95 -13.82
CA VAL A 28 2.33 17.16 -12.59
C VAL A 28 1.00 16.53 -12.18
N ALA A 29 -0.10 17.26 -12.28
CA ALA A 29 -1.45 16.74 -12.01
C ALA A 29 -1.84 15.61 -12.95
N LEU A 30 -1.54 15.75 -14.25
CA LEU A 30 -1.76 14.70 -15.23
C LEU A 30 -0.91 13.46 -14.93
N ASN A 31 0.39 13.64 -14.64
CA ASN A 31 1.28 12.55 -14.29
C ASN A 31 0.78 11.81 -13.05
N GLU A 32 0.36 12.53 -12.01
CA GLU A 32 -0.18 11.94 -10.78
C GLU A 32 -1.46 11.14 -11.06
N ALA A 33 -2.36 11.66 -11.89
CA ALA A 33 -3.60 10.95 -12.25
C ALA A 33 -3.32 9.65 -13.00
N VAL A 34 -2.42 9.70 -14.00
CA VAL A 34 -2.02 8.53 -14.80
C VAL A 34 -1.27 7.51 -13.93
N LEU A 35 -0.38 7.96 -13.05
CA LEU A 35 0.35 7.09 -12.14
C LEU A 35 -0.60 6.38 -11.16
N ALA A 36 -1.55 7.10 -10.57
CA ALA A 36 -2.55 6.52 -9.67
C ALA A 36 -3.36 5.42 -10.38
N GLU A 37 -3.90 5.71 -11.57
CA GLU A 37 -4.66 4.73 -12.36
C GLU A 37 -3.80 3.51 -12.71
N THR A 38 -2.55 3.75 -13.10
CA THR A 38 -1.62 2.68 -13.47
C THR A 38 -1.33 1.78 -12.27
N VAL A 39 -1.05 2.36 -11.10
CA VAL A 39 -0.80 1.60 -9.88
C VAL A 39 -2.04 0.80 -9.48
N GLU A 40 -3.23 1.40 -9.51
CA GLU A 40 -4.48 0.70 -9.21
C GLU A 40 -4.68 -0.51 -10.12
N ARG A 41 -4.44 -0.36 -11.42
CA ARG A 41 -4.53 -1.46 -12.38
C ARG A 41 -3.51 -2.56 -12.08
N HIS A 42 -2.27 -2.20 -11.74
CA HIS A 42 -1.24 -3.19 -11.40
C HIS A 42 -1.58 -3.95 -10.11
N VAL A 43 -2.06 -3.26 -9.08
CA VAL A 43 -2.53 -3.89 -7.84
C VAL A 43 -3.65 -4.89 -8.15
N ALA A 44 -4.65 -4.50 -8.94
CA ALA A 44 -5.74 -5.41 -9.31
C ALA A 44 -5.24 -6.66 -10.06
N LEU A 45 -4.27 -6.51 -10.96
CA LEU A 45 -3.66 -7.64 -11.68
C LEU A 45 -2.87 -8.56 -10.74
N ILE A 46 -2.10 -7.98 -9.82
CA ILE A 46 -1.34 -8.73 -8.82
C ILE A 46 -2.28 -9.48 -7.88
N ASP A 47 -3.37 -8.85 -7.43
CA ASP A 47 -4.36 -9.48 -6.56
C ASP A 47 -5.04 -10.67 -7.26
N ALA A 48 -5.41 -10.51 -8.54
CA ALA A 48 -5.98 -11.59 -9.33
C ALA A 48 -5.00 -12.77 -9.48
N ALA A 49 -3.74 -12.48 -9.83
CA ALA A 49 -2.70 -13.50 -9.95
C ALA A 49 -2.41 -14.19 -8.60
N SER A 50 -2.41 -13.43 -7.51
CA SER A 50 -2.20 -13.93 -6.15
C SER A 50 -3.34 -14.85 -5.70
N GLN A 51 -4.58 -14.50 -6.04
CA GLN A 51 -5.75 -15.33 -5.76
C GLN A 51 -5.73 -16.63 -6.56
N GLU A 52 -5.35 -16.56 -7.84
CA GLU A 52 -5.17 -17.75 -8.69
C GLU A 52 -4.09 -18.66 -8.13
N LEU A 53 -2.92 -18.11 -7.78
CA LEU A 53 -1.82 -18.86 -7.17
C LEU A 53 -2.25 -19.50 -5.84
N ALA A 54 -2.97 -18.76 -4.99
CA ALA A 54 -3.48 -19.29 -3.73
C ALA A 54 -4.51 -20.42 -3.96
N GLN A 55 -5.33 -20.32 -4.99
CA GLN A 55 -6.26 -21.38 -5.38
C GLN A 55 -5.52 -22.62 -5.87
N GLN A 56 -4.52 -22.46 -6.72
CA GLN A 56 -3.67 -23.55 -7.18
C GLN A 56 -2.94 -24.24 -6.02
N ALA A 57 -2.40 -23.47 -5.06
CA ALA A 57 -1.75 -24.01 -3.87
C ALA A 57 -2.72 -24.77 -2.94
N ARG A 58 -3.98 -24.32 -2.83
CA ARG A 58 -5.04 -25.07 -2.12
C ARG A 58 -5.36 -26.38 -2.83
N LEU A 59 -5.53 -26.36 -4.16
CA LEU A 59 -5.80 -27.55 -4.97
C LEU A 59 -4.66 -28.56 -4.93
N ALA A 60 -3.41 -28.09 -4.88
CA ALA A 60 -2.21 -28.91 -4.72
C ALA A 60 -2.04 -29.49 -3.29
N GLY A 61 -2.99 -29.23 -2.38
CA GLY A 61 -2.99 -29.76 -1.01
C GLY A 61 -2.04 -29.05 -0.03
N GLY A 62 -1.42 -27.93 -0.44
CA GLY A 62 -0.39 -27.24 0.36
C GLY A 62 -0.92 -26.22 1.38
N LEU A 63 -2.14 -25.73 1.24
CA LEU A 63 -2.75 -24.74 2.14
C LEU A 63 -3.88 -25.37 2.96
N ALA A 64 -3.51 -26.13 4.00
CA ALA A 64 -4.45 -26.47 5.06
C ALA A 64 -4.85 -25.16 5.78
N ALA A 65 -6.16 -24.90 5.88
CA ALA A 65 -6.72 -23.74 6.55
C ALA A 65 -6.29 -23.71 8.03
N GLN A 66 -5.23 -22.97 8.36
CA GLN A 66 -4.94 -22.60 9.73
C GLN A 66 -5.75 -21.35 10.08
N HIS A 67 -7.04 -21.54 10.31
CA HIS A 67 -7.86 -20.63 11.11
C HIS A 67 -8.29 -21.41 12.36
N GLY A 68 -7.69 -21.10 13.52
CA GLY A 68 -8.13 -21.68 14.79
C GLY A 68 -7.09 -21.75 15.92
N GLY A 69 -5.81 -21.46 15.67
CA GLY A 69 -4.82 -21.38 16.75
C GLY A 69 -4.82 -19.99 17.39
N VAL A 70 -5.59 -19.79 18.46
CA VAL A 70 -5.43 -18.64 19.37
C VAL A 70 -3.96 -18.60 19.80
N ARG A 71 -3.15 -17.76 19.15
CA ARG A 71 -1.82 -17.42 19.68
C ARG A 71 -2.09 -16.55 20.89
N LYS A 72 -2.02 -17.17 22.08
CA LYS A 72 -2.03 -16.46 23.35
C LYS A 72 -0.95 -15.37 23.25
N PRO A 73 -1.28 -14.08 23.43
CA PRO A 73 -0.28 -13.04 23.34
C PRO A 73 0.76 -13.28 24.44
N VAL A 74 2.02 -13.43 24.05
CA VAL A 74 3.14 -13.38 24.98
C VAL A 74 3.19 -11.94 25.48
N VAL A 75 2.88 -11.74 26.77
CA VAL A 75 3.06 -10.45 27.41
C VAL A 75 4.56 -10.29 27.67
N LEU A 76 5.15 -9.31 26.99
CA LEU A 76 6.55 -8.93 27.16
C LEU A 76 6.61 -7.77 28.15
N ASP A 77 7.54 -7.83 29.11
CA ASP A 77 7.83 -6.71 30.01
C ASP A 77 8.58 -5.59 29.24
N ALA A 78 8.74 -4.41 29.85
CA ALA A 78 9.41 -3.23 29.27
C ALA A 78 10.87 -3.49 28.81
N THR A 79 11.46 -4.61 29.22
CA THR A 79 12.78 -5.11 28.80
C THR A 79 12.73 -6.08 27.62
N ASN A 80 11.55 -6.34 27.06
CA ASN A 80 11.30 -7.29 25.97
C ASN A 80 11.52 -8.77 26.35
N GLU A 81 11.44 -9.09 27.65
CA GLU A 81 11.49 -10.45 28.18
C GLU A 81 10.07 -11.01 28.43
N PRO A 82 9.84 -12.32 28.25
CA PRO A 82 8.54 -12.94 28.54
C PRO A 82 8.27 -12.89 30.04
N ALA A 83 7.17 -12.24 30.44
CA ALA A 83 6.76 -12.17 31.84
C ALA A 83 6.49 -13.60 32.36
N MET A 84 7.34 -14.10 33.25
CA MET A 84 7.10 -15.40 33.89
C MET A 84 5.85 -15.32 34.78
N ALA A 85 5.00 -16.33 34.68
CA ALA A 85 3.74 -16.48 35.41
C ALA A 85 3.94 -16.58 36.94
#